data_AF-F2I9L6-F1
#
_entry.id   AF-F2I9L6-F1
#
_cell.length_a   1.000
_cell.length_b   1.000
_cell.length_c   1.000
_cell.angle_alpha   90.00
_cell.angle_beta   90.00
_cell.angle_gamma   90.00
#
_symmetry.space_group_name_H-M   'P 1'
#
loop_
_entity.id
_entity.type
_entity.pdbx_description
1 polymer ?
#
loop_
_entity_poly.entity_id
_entity_poly.type
_entity_poly.pdbx_seq_one_letter_code
_entity_poly.pdbx_strand_id
1 'polypeptide(L)'
;MKHSSFIKLFLIFCLIISCANSFAARIYVKQNAIGANNGTSWTNAYTSLEWALAFAASGDEIWVASGTYYTSDMNDPNNSFVLGDNVKLYGNFAGTETNINQRVDLTPATSGANRTNETILSGDIGVVGNNSDNAYRVMYLVGNTTSVFIDGIKIVGG
;
A
#
# COMPACT_ATOMS: atom_id res chain seq x y z
N MET A 1 28.80 -45.77 -23.50
CA MET A 1 27.65 -44.93 -23.11
C MET A 1 27.80 -44.49 -21.64
N LYS A 2 28.55 -43.41 -21.37
CA LYS A 2 28.80 -42.86 -20.02
C LYS A 2 28.37 -41.38 -19.92
N HIS A 3 27.29 -40.99 -20.61
CA HIS A 3 26.78 -39.61 -20.58
C HIS A 3 25.64 -39.39 -19.55
N SER A 4 25.15 -40.45 -18.90
CA SER A 4 23.95 -40.37 -18.04
C SER A 4 24.21 -39.81 -16.63
N SER A 5 25.43 -39.92 -16.08
CA SER A 5 25.71 -39.46 -14.70
C SER A 5 25.95 -37.96 -14.56
N PHE A 6 26.38 -37.26 -15.63
CA PHE A 6 26.56 -35.80 -15.58
C PHE A 6 25.22 -35.03 -15.66
N ILE A 7 24.22 -35.59 -16.31
CA ILE A 7 22.87 -35.01 -16.43
C ILE A 7 22.11 -35.08 -15.10
N LYS A 8 22.29 -36.17 -14.33
CA LYS A 8 21.66 -36.31 -13.00
C LYS A 8 22.28 -35.39 -11.94
N LEU A 9 23.55 -35.01 -12.09
CA LEU A 9 24.23 -34.08 -11.17
C LEU A 9 23.86 -32.61 -11.45
N PHE A 10 23.53 -32.27 -12.71
CA PHE A 10 23.03 -30.94 -13.09
C PHE A 10 21.54 -30.74 -12.72
N LEU A 11 20.74 -31.80 -12.74
CA LEU A 11 19.32 -31.77 -12.35
C LEU A 11 19.09 -31.64 -10.84
N ILE A 12 20.06 -31.99 -9.99
CA ILE A 12 19.99 -31.82 -8.54
C ILE A 12 20.41 -30.39 -8.13
N PHE A 13 21.20 -29.69 -8.95
CA PHE A 13 21.56 -28.28 -8.71
C PHE A 13 20.41 -27.31 -9.06
N CYS A 14 19.50 -27.69 -9.97
CA CYS A 14 18.30 -26.91 -10.27
C CYS A 14 17.15 -27.08 -9.27
N LEU A 15 17.20 -28.07 -8.35
CA LEU A 15 16.14 -28.28 -7.36
C LEU A 15 16.38 -27.55 -6.01
N ILE A 16 17.52 -26.87 -5.87
CA ILE A 16 17.85 -26.07 -4.67
C ILE A 16 17.63 -24.56 -4.92
N ILE A 17 17.35 -24.15 -6.16
CA ILE A 17 17.02 -22.75 -6.48
C ILE A 17 15.49 -22.61 -6.54
N SER A 18 14.98 -21.77 -5.64
CA SER A 18 13.63 -21.24 -5.55
C SER A 18 12.62 -21.98 -4.63
N CYS A 19 12.94 -22.05 -3.34
CA CYS A 19 11.99 -21.45 -2.40
C CYS A 19 12.58 -20.11 -1.99
N ALA A 20 12.40 -19.08 -2.83
CA ALA A 20 12.57 -17.72 -2.34
C ALA A 20 11.41 -17.51 -1.37
N ASN A 21 11.68 -17.62 -0.07
CA ASN A 21 10.79 -17.05 0.92
C ASN A 21 10.72 -15.56 0.57
N SER A 22 9.63 -15.13 -0.07
CA SER A 22 9.31 -13.71 -0.11
C SER A 22 8.98 -13.35 1.33
N PHE A 23 9.93 -12.73 2.01
CA PHE A 23 9.64 -12.05 3.26
C PHE A 23 8.68 -10.92 2.92
N ALA A 24 7.66 -10.75 3.77
CA ALA A 24 6.77 -9.59 3.75
C ALA A 24 7.59 -8.31 3.50
N ALA A 25 7.36 -7.66 2.37
CA ALA A 25 8.02 -6.44 2.00
C ALA A 25 7.35 -5.25 2.68
N ARG A 26 8.14 -4.21 2.93
CA ARG A 26 7.62 -2.91 3.31
C ARG A 26 7.64 -1.99 2.10
N ILE A 27 6.47 -1.56 1.66
CA ILE A 27 6.25 -0.70 0.51
C ILE A 27 5.93 0.70 1.02
N TYR A 28 6.64 1.72 0.55
CA TYR A 28 6.46 3.10 0.98
C TYR A 28 5.67 3.89 -0.07
N VAL A 29 4.74 4.74 0.39
CA VAL A 29 3.94 5.64 -0.43
C VAL A 29 4.08 7.07 0.08
N LYS A 30 4.44 8.01 -0.80
CA LYS A 30 4.61 9.43 -0.48
C LYS A 30 4.46 10.27 -1.74
N GLN A 31 3.40 11.07 -1.83
CA GLN A 31 3.01 11.83 -3.04
C GLN A 31 4.12 12.74 -3.58
N ASN A 32 4.97 13.27 -2.71
CA ASN A 32 6.08 14.17 -3.06
C ASN A 32 7.46 13.51 -3.02
N ALA A 33 7.54 12.18 -3.10
CA ALA A 33 8.82 11.48 -3.28
C ALA A 33 9.44 11.82 -4.64
N ILE A 34 10.77 11.95 -4.68
CA ILE A 34 11.53 12.41 -5.86
C ILE A 34 12.49 11.34 -6.40
N GLY A 35 12.60 10.20 -5.73
CA GLY A 35 13.52 9.12 -6.09
C GLY A 35 12.97 8.20 -7.17
N ALA A 36 13.32 6.92 -7.06
CA ALA A 36 13.08 5.94 -8.13
C ALA A 36 11.61 5.50 -8.33
N ASN A 37 10.66 5.98 -7.51
CA ASN A 37 9.24 5.62 -7.58
C ASN A 37 8.99 4.10 -7.60
N ASN A 38 9.66 3.37 -6.71
CA ASN A 38 9.65 1.89 -6.65
C ASN A 38 9.26 1.32 -5.27
N GLY A 39 8.84 2.18 -4.34
CA GLY A 39 8.33 1.77 -3.04
C GLY A 39 9.37 1.25 -2.04
N THR A 40 10.67 1.29 -2.33
CA THR A 40 11.70 0.63 -1.50
C THR A 40 12.15 1.42 -0.27
N SER A 41 11.89 2.72 -0.23
CA SER A 41 12.22 3.61 0.89
C SER A 41 11.34 4.87 0.81
N TRP A 42 11.35 5.73 1.83
CA TRP A 42 10.66 7.02 1.74
C TRP A 42 11.16 7.90 0.58
N THR A 43 12.45 7.86 0.25
CA THR A 43 13.02 8.61 -0.88
C THR A 43 12.54 8.06 -2.22
N ASN A 44 12.45 6.73 -2.32
CA ASN A 44 12.04 6.02 -3.53
C ASN A 44 10.58 5.58 -3.51
N ALA A 45 9.76 6.16 -2.62
CA ALA A 45 8.39 5.75 -2.39
C ALA A 45 7.55 5.87 -3.68
N TYR A 46 6.50 5.06 -3.79
CA TYR A 46 5.51 5.29 -4.82
C TYR A 46 4.82 6.64 -4.60
N THR A 47 4.66 7.43 -5.66
CA THR A 47 3.92 8.70 -5.62
C THR A 47 2.41 8.51 -5.74
N SER A 48 1.95 7.31 -6.15
CA SER A 48 0.54 6.91 -6.15
C SER A 48 0.33 5.66 -5.30
N LEU A 49 -0.71 5.71 -4.46
CA LEU A 49 -1.10 4.59 -3.60
C LEU A 49 -1.63 3.41 -4.43
N GLU A 50 -2.26 3.67 -5.57
CA GLU A 50 -2.80 2.63 -6.45
C GLU A 50 -1.70 1.69 -6.95
N TRP A 51 -0.53 2.24 -7.31
CA TRP A 51 0.62 1.42 -7.70
C TRP A 51 1.12 0.54 -6.57
N ALA A 52 1.23 1.10 -5.35
CA ALA A 52 1.64 0.31 -4.19
C ALA A 52 0.66 -0.82 -3.87
N LEU A 53 -0.65 -0.55 -3.95
CA LEU A 53 -1.70 -1.56 -3.78
C LEU A 53 -1.65 -2.65 -4.86
N ALA A 54 -1.38 -2.27 -6.12
CA ALA A 54 -1.31 -3.20 -7.24
C ALA A 54 -0.08 -4.11 -7.20
N PHE A 55 1.05 -3.63 -6.64
CA PHE A 55 2.29 -4.40 -6.54
C PHE A 55 2.48 -5.15 -5.22
N ALA A 56 1.66 -4.86 -4.20
CA ALA A 56 1.71 -5.56 -2.92
C ALA A 56 1.33 -7.03 -3.07
N ALA A 57 2.16 -7.91 -2.49
CA ALA A 57 1.88 -9.32 -2.36
C ALA A 57 1.29 -9.64 -0.98
N SER A 58 0.69 -10.83 -0.86
CA SER A 58 0.17 -11.32 0.41
C SER A 58 1.26 -11.33 1.49
N GLY A 59 0.99 -10.68 2.63
CA GLY A 59 1.91 -10.51 3.74
C GLY A 59 2.60 -9.16 3.79
N ASP A 60 2.59 -8.38 2.71
CA ASP A 60 3.27 -7.08 2.63
C ASP A 60 2.63 -6.02 3.54
N GLU A 61 3.45 -5.03 3.89
CA GLU A 61 3.05 -3.84 4.62
C GLU A 61 3.21 -2.61 3.74
N ILE A 62 2.13 -1.85 3.54
CA ILE A 62 2.15 -0.58 2.83
C ILE A 62 2.15 0.55 3.87
N TRP A 63 3.19 1.37 3.87
CA TRP A 63 3.37 2.51 4.74
C TRP A 63 3.12 3.80 3.96
N VAL A 64 2.07 4.52 4.31
CA VAL A 64 1.58 5.69 3.59
C VAL A 64 1.89 6.95 4.38
N ALA A 65 2.67 7.86 3.78
CA ALA A 65 2.95 9.16 4.35
C ALA A 65 1.68 10.04 4.40
N SER A 66 1.73 11.08 5.23
CA SER A 66 0.70 12.08 5.35
C SER A 66 0.32 12.70 4.00
N GLY A 67 -0.97 13.00 3.85
CA GLY A 67 -1.52 13.52 2.60
C GLY A 67 -2.93 13.01 2.31
N THR A 68 -3.50 13.54 1.24
CA THR A 68 -4.82 13.13 0.73
C THR A 68 -4.63 12.41 -0.59
N TYR A 69 -5.03 11.14 -0.62
CA TYR A 69 -4.95 10.25 -1.77
C TYR A 69 -6.36 10.07 -2.32
N TYR A 70 -6.56 10.43 -3.58
CA TYR A 70 -7.87 10.36 -4.24
C TYR A 70 -8.03 9.05 -4.98
N THR A 71 -9.26 8.53 -5.02
CA THR A 71 -9.57 7.31 -5.77
C THR A 71 -9.44 7.48 -7.28
N SER A 72 -9.47 8.70 -7.82
CA SER A 72 -9.33 8.94 -9.25
C SER A 72 -8.78 10.32 -9.51
N ASP A 73 -7.78 10.41 -10.39
CA ASP A 73 -7.32 11.68 -10.96
C ASP A 73 -8.17 12.11 -12.18
N MET A 74 -9.07 11.24 -12.66
CA MET A 74 -9.88 11.45 -13.87
C MET A 74 -11.39 11.58 -13.58
N ASN A 75 -11.76 11.77 -12.32
CA ASN A 75 -13.16 11.92 -11.89
C ASN A 75 -14.05 10.71 -12.25
N ASP A 76 -13.51 9.49 -12.21
CA ASP A 76 -14.31 8.27 -12.37
C ASP A 76 -14.88 7.83 -11.01
N PRO A 77 -16.21 7.93 -10.79
CA PRO A 77 -16.83 7.56 -9.53
C PRO A 77 -16.84 6.05 -9.25
N ASN A 78 -16.47 5.22 -10.23
CA ASN A 78 -16.35 3.78 -10.06
C ASN A 78 -14.97 3.34 -9.56
N ASN A 79 -13.97 4.23 -9.54
CA ASN A 79 -12.65 3.88 -9.07
C ASN A 79 -12.58 3.84 -7.54
N SER A 80 -11.73 2.98 -7.00
CA SER A 80 -11.55 2.78 -5.56
C SER A 80 -10.16 2.24 -5.25
N PHE A 81 -9.68 2.44 -4.03
CA PHE A 81 -8.52 1.74 -3.53
C PHE A 81 -8.84 0.27 -3.30
N VAL A 82 -8.13 -0.62 -4.00
CA VAL A 82 -8.32 -2.07 -3.90
C VAL A 82 -7.23 -2.67 -3.02
N LEU A 83 -7.60 -3.18 -1.85
CA LEU A 83 -6.65 -3.81 -0.94
C LEU A 83 -6.75 -5.34 -1.03
N GLY A 84 -5.63 -5.97 -1.35
CA GLY A 84 -5.52 -7.42 -1.49
C GLY A 84 -5.46 -8.18 -0.16
N ASP A 85 -5.50 -9.50 -0.28
CA ASP A 85 -5.49 -10.44 0.84
C ASP A 85 -4.19 -10.36 1.67
N ASN A 86 -4.34 -10.33 3.00
CA ASN A 86 -3.25 -10.36 3.98
C ASN A 86 -2.22 -9.22 3.77
N VAL A 87 -2.65 -8.11 3.16
CA VAL A 87 -1.86 -6.87 3.09
C VAL A 87 -2.23 -6.00 4.27
N LYS A 88 -1.21 -5.40 4.89
CA LYS A 88 -1.40 -4.41 5.95
C LYS A 88 -1.21 -3.01 5.40
N LEU A 89 -2.17 -2.14 5.64
CA LEU A 89 -2.15 -0.75 5.18
C LEU A 89 -2.06 0.19 6.38
N TYR A 90 -0.93 0.89 6.48
CA TYR A 90 -0.61 1.78 7.58
C TYR A 90 -0.49 3.22 7.10
N GLY A 91 -1.31 4.11 7.62
CA GLY A 91 -1.18 5.57 7.43
C GLY A 91 -0.49 6.24 8.60
N ASN A 92 -0.53 7.57 8.60
CA ASN A 92 -0.10 8.43 9.71
C ASN A 92 1.42 8.57 9.89
N PHE A 93 2.18 8.43 8.80
CA PHE A 93 3.64 8.62 8.78
C PHE A 93 4.03 10.02 8.30
N ALA A 94 5.03 10.64 8.92
CA ALA A 94 5.71 11.84 8.41
C ALA A 94 6.51 11.56 7.13
N GLY A 95 6.83 10.29 6.86
CA GLY A 95 7.61 9.88 5.70
C GLY A 95 9.11 9.92 5.96
N THR A 96 9.52 9.63 7.19
CA THR A 96 10.91 9.52 7.65
C THR A 96 11.15 8.34 8.58
N GLU A 97 10.09 7.65 8.98
CA GLU A 97 10.09 6.58 9.97
C GLU A 97 10.79 5.31 9.47
N THR A 98 11.56 4.67 10.34
CA THR A 98 12.18 3.37 10.12
C THR A 98 11.44 2.24 10.85
N ASN A 99 10.57 2.57 11.80
CA ASN A 99 9.79 1.62 12.60
C ASN A 99 8.32 2.07 12.76
N ILE A 100 7.39 1.11 12.81
CA ILE A 100 5.94 1.36 12.90
C ILE A 100 5.53 2.13 14.16
N ASN A 101 6.27 1.97 15.26
CA ASN A 101 6.01 2.63 16.54
C ASN A 101 6.46 4.10 16.58
N GLN A 102 7.03 4.62 15.48
CA GLN A 102 7.41 6.04 15.39
C GLN A 102 6.24 6.93 14.96
N ARG A 103 5.09 6.35 14.59
CA ARG A 103 3.88 7.11 14.33
C ARG A 103 3.39 7.77 15.62
N VAL A 104 2.92 9.00 15.50
CA VAL A 104 2.42 9.83 16.61
C VAL A 104 0.94 10.14 16.39
N ASP A 105 0.19 10.42 17.46
CA ASP A 105 -1.20 10.90 17.38
C ASP A 105 -2.17 10.04 16.55
N LEU A 106 -2.05 8.70 16.64
CA LEU A 106 -2.90 7.75 15.91
C LEU A 106 -4.40 7.91 16.23
N THR A 107 -4.71 8.36 17.45
CA THR A 107 -6.06 8.66 17.92
C THR A 107 -6.29 10.18 17.95
N PRO A 108 -7.35 10.70 17.30
CA PRO A 108 -7.70 12.12 17.41
C PRO A 108 -7.94 12.54 18.87
N ALA A 109 -7.46 13.73 19.25
CA ALA A 109 -7.67 14.28 20.60
C ALA A 109 -9.15 14.54 20.92
N THR A 110 -9.94 14.86 19.89
CA THR A 110 -11.39 14.99 19.95
C THR A 110 -12.02 14.40 18.69
N SER A 111 -13.29 13.98 18.79
CA SER A 111 -14.01 13.44 17.63
C SER A 111 -14.06 14.46 16.50
N GLY A 112 -13.59 14.06 15.31
CA GLY A 112 -13.54 14.91 14.12
C GLY A 112 -12.29 15.79 13.98
N ALA A 113 -11.38 15.81 14.97
CA ALA A 113 -10.11 16.50 14.83
C ALA A 113 -9.17 15.77 13.85
N ASN A 114 -8.35 16.54 13.13
CA ASN A 114 -7.28 15.98 12.30
C ASN A 114 -6.15 15.46 13.19
N ARG A 115 -5.48 14.41 12.71
CA ARG A 115 -4.28 13.85 13.35
C ARG A 115 -3.01 14.50 12.80
N THR A 116 -1.95 14.49 13.60
CA THR A 116 -0.60 14.79 13.08
C THR A 116 -0.23 13.73 12.05
N ASN A 117 0.28 14.17 10.89
CA ASN A 117 0.63 13.32 9.75
C ASN A 117 -0.56 12.54 9.16
N GLU A 118 -1.78 13.05 9.28
CA GLU A 118 -2.98 12.35 8.81
C GLU A 118 -2.87 11.89 7.35
N THR A 119 -3.11 10.60 7.15
CA THR A 119 -3.33 10.00 5.83
C THR A 119 -4.84 9.92 5.57
N ILE A 120 -5.29 10.53 4.50
CA ILE A 120 -6.69 10.56 4.07
C ILE A 120 -6.83 9.81 2.75
N LEU A 121 -7.69 8.81 2.70
CA LEU A 121 -8.21 8.25 1.45
C LEU A 121 -9.53 8.95 1.15
N SER A 122 -9.60 9.63 0.01
CA SER A 122 -10.73 10.47 -0.37
C SER A 122 -11.37 9.98 -1.65
N GLY A 123 -12.69 9.87 -1.67
CA GLY A 123 -13.46 9.77 -2.90
C GLY A 123 -14.00 11.12 -3.40
N ASP A 124 -13.63 12.25 -2.79
CA ASP A 124 -13.95 13.62 -3.24
C ASP A 124 -13.22 13.93 -4.56
N ILE A 125 -13.80 13.48 -5.66
CA ILE A 125 -13.29 13.61 -7.02
C ILE A 125 -14.10 14.67 -7.77
N GLY A 126 -13.54 15.26 -8.82
CA GLY A 126 -14.20 16.33 -9.57
C GLY A 126 -14.10 17.66 -8.84
N VAL A 127 -15.25 18.17 -8.38
CA VAL A 127 -15.33 19.45 -7.68
C VAL A 127 -15.16 19.24 -6.18
N VAL A 128 -14.09 19.79 -5.60
CA VAL A 128 -13.81 19.69 -4.16
C VAL A 128 -15.03 20.05 -3.31
N GLY A 129 -15.44 19.10 -2.46
CA GLY A 129 -16.55 19.23 -1.52
C GLY A 129 -17.94 19.04 -2.15
N ASN A 130 -18.03 18.69 -3.43
CA ASN A 130 -19.29 18.32 -4.06
C ASN A 130 -19.54 16.82 -3.86
N ASN A 131 -20.56 16.46 -3.08
CA ASN A 131 -20.83 15.04 -2.84
C ASN A 131 -21.51 14.34 -4.03
N SER A 132 -21.89 15.07 -5.09
CA SER A 132 -22.64 14.50 -6.23
C SER A 132 -21.73 13.81 -7.25
N ASP A 133 -20.44 14.14 -7.28
CA ASP A 133 -19.41 13.54 -8.11
C ASP A 133 -18.45 12.64 -7.34
N ASN A 134 -18.58 12.53 -6.01
CA ASN A 134 -17.82 11.58 -5.19
C ASN A 134 -17.85 10.15 -5.75
N ALA A 135 -16.74 9.44 -5.54
CA ALA A 135 -16.68 8.01 -5.80
C ALA A 135 -17.71 7.25 -4.97
N TYR A 136 -18.37 6.25 -5.58
CA TYR A 136 -19.38 5.44 -4.89
C TYR A 136 -18.80 4.59 -3.76
N ARG A 137 -17.49 4.33 -3.81
CA ARG A 137 -16.73 3.56 -2.83
C ARG A 137 -15.31 4.09 -2.81
N VAL A 138 -14.80 4.40 -1.61
CA VAL A 138 -13.41 4.84 -1.47
C VAL A 138 -12.46 3.65 -1.50
N MET A 139 -12.84 2.55 -0.87
CA MET A 139 -11.99 1.38 -0.69
C MET A 139 -12.83 0.10 -0.63
N TYR A 140 -12.31 -0.99 -1.18
CA TYR A 140 -12.85 -2.33 -0.95
C TYR A 140 -11.74 -3.37 -0.87
N LEU A 141 -12.06 -4.48 -0.19
CA LEU A 141 -11.14 -5.59 0.05
C LEU A 141 -11.45 -6.72 -0.93
N VAL A 142 -10.41 -7.36 -1.44
CA VAL A 142 -10.52 -8.54 -2.33
C VAL A 142 -9.72 -9.72 -1.79
N GLY A 143 -10.17 -10.94 -2.07
CA GLY A 143 -9.53 -12.17 -1.61
C GLY A 143 -10.00 -12.64 -0.23
N ASN A 144 -9.22 -13.50 0.43
CA ASN A 144 -9.59 -14.05 1.74
C ASN A 144 -9.24 -13.06 2.85
N THR A 145 -10.13 -12.13 3.16
CA THR A 145 -9.85 -10.96 4.02
C THR A 145 -9.53 -11.26 5.49
N THR A 146 -9.31 -12.52 5.89
CA THR A 146 -9.08 -12.94 7.28
C THR A 146 -7.85 -12.34 7.96
N SER A 147 -6.96 -11.68 7.20
CA SER A 147 -5.73 -11.06 7.74
C SER A 147 -5.44 -9.65 7.23
N VAL A 148 -6.43 -8.94 6.68
CA VAL A 148 -6.25 -7.53 6.29
C VAL A 148 -6.20 -6.65 7.55
N PHE A 149 -5.22 -5.75 7.62
CA PHE A 149 -5.09 -4.79 8.72
C PHE A 149 -5.00 -3.37 8.18
N ILE A 150 -5.86 -2.46 8.67
CA ILE A 150 -5.88 -1.05 8.27
C ILE A 150 -5.81 -0.20 9.53
N ASP A 151 -4.80 0.66 9.60
CA ASP A 151 -4.55 1.46 10.80
C ASP A 151 -3.90 2.80 10.46
N GLY A 152 -4.27 3.86 11.20
CA GLY A 152 -3.75 5.20 10.94
C GLY A 152 -4.35 5.89 9.72
N ILE A 153 -5.44 5.38 9.12
CA ILE A 153 -6.06 5.95 7.91
C ILE A 153 -7.45 6.54 8.20
N LYS A 154 -7.73 7.72 7.64
CA LYS A 154 -9.05 8.33 7.58
C LYS A 154 -9.63 8.13 6.19
N ILE A 155 -10.87 7.66 6.09
CA ILE A 155 -11.54 7.37 4.82
C ILE A 155 -12.77 8.28 4.73
N VAL A 156 -12.90 9.05 3.65
CA VAL A 156 -13.96 10.06 3.46
C VAL A 156 -14.40 10.17 2.01
N GLY A 157 -15.55 10.79 1.76
CA GLY A 157 -15.97 11.16 0.40
C GLY A 157 -16.47 9.98 -0.45
N GLY A 158 -17.16 9.01 0.15
CA GLY A 158 -17.87 7.96 -0.59
C GLY A 158 -19.12 7.49 0.14
#